data_AF-A0A6P0DUS0-F1
#
_entry.id   AF-A0A6P0DUS0-F1
#
_cell.length_a   1.000
_cell.length_b   1.000
_cell.length_c   1.000
_cell.angle_alpha   90.00
_cell.angle_beta   90.00
_cell.angle_gamma   90.00
#
_symmetry.space_group_name_H-M   'P 1'
#
loop_
_entity.id
_entity.type
_entity.pdbx_description
1 polymer ?
#
loop_
_entity_poly.entity_id
_entity_poly.type
_entity_poly.pdbx_seq_one_letter_code
_entity_poly.pdbx_strand_id
1 'polypeptide(L)'
;SIGNFALYTHVIRRKVAPSLPSGFSDPFMRRLDDVYQSSISKNEMFVNDTYVSLVVRPLFKKGSALSRIMGVGGNVVRKEQFRAMRDKLVEATRALEKSLAVYGPKVLRDIQRVEAELGNGRKIYRDISEDMVVEEGMRKIWFSEQCEFFYTLLNGGRVRPIRLGNIPIDQMLPARRTSIGNRVIHLQGDTQDDDRYAAMVSLKEYPPETGAGMLDYVLKLPFEIVLTQSMSFIDDMAARSRIERIDRQMSKADEGGSS
;
A
#
# COMPACT_ATOMS: atom_id res chain seq x y z
N SER A 1 -13.26 7.87 24.64
CA SER A 1 -13.19 7.18 23.34
C SER A 1 -11.75 7.23 22.83
N ILE A 2 -11.12 6.07 22.62
CA ILE A 2 -9.73 5.98 22.14
C ILE A 2 -9.80 5.88 20.61
N GLY A 3 -9.46 6.99 19.93
CA GLY A 3 -9.17 7.07 18.49
C GLY A 3 -10.31 6.73 17.52
N ASN A 4 -10.52 7.59 16.52
CA ASN A 4 -11.35 7.19 15.37
C ASN A 4 -10.48 6.33 14.44
N PHE A 5 -11.01 5.19 14.02
CA PHE A 5 -10.41 4.41 12.94
C PHE A 5 -10.59 5.16 11.61
N ALA A 6 -9.65 4.95 10.71
CA ALA A 6 -9.75 5.31 9.30
C ALA A 6 -9.34 4.10 8.47
N LEU A 7 -10.04 3.88 7.37
CA LEU A 7 -9.74 2.85 6.39
C LEU A 7 -9.05 3.50 5.21
N TYR A 8 -7.93 2.92 4.78
CA TYR A 8 -7.24 3.31 3.56
C TYR A 8 -7.22 2.10 2.64
N THR A 9 -7.60 2.31 1.38
CA THR A 9 -7.50 1.30 0.33
C THR A 9 -6.48 1.78 -0.69
N HIS A 10 -5.53 0.93 -1.03
CA HIS A 10 -4.55 1.19 -2.07
C HIS A 10 -4.67 0.11 -3.15
N VAL A 11 -4.86 0.51 -4.40
CA VAL A 11 -4.70 -0.37 -5.55
C VAL A 11 -3.39 0.02 -6.23
N ILE A 12 -2.42 -0.88 -6.16
CA ILE A 12 -1.11 -0.72 -6.78
C ILE A 12 -1.12 -1.52 -8.07
N ARG A 13 -1.29 -0.83 -9.19
CA ARG A 13 -1.27 -1.40 -10.53
C ARG A 13 0.13 -1.30 -11.11
N ARG A 14 0.72 -2.44 -11.45
CA ARG A 14 2.10 -2.54 -11.94
C ARG A 14 2.12 -3.27 -13.27
N LYS A 15 2.97 -2.81 -14.18
CA LYS A 15 3.18 -3.50 -15.45
C LYS A 15 4.05 -4.72 -15.18
N VAL A 16 3.64 -5.87 -15.68
CA VAL A 16 4.40 -7.11 -15.57
C VAL A 16 4.65 -7.68 -16.96
N ALA A 17 5.85 -8.23 -17.14
CA ALA A 17 6.11 -9.14 -18.24
C ALA A 17 5.78 -10.55 -17.74
N PRO A 18 4.61 -11.10 -18.08
CA PRO A 18 4.23 -12.45 -17.67
C PRO A 18 5.22 -13.45 -18.26
N SER A 19 5.68 -14.39 -17.45
CA SER A 19 6.39 -15.58 -17.92
C SER A 19 5.76 -16.80 -17.28
N LEU A 20 5.34 -17.77 -18.09
CA LEU A 20 4.94 -19.06 -17.55
C LEU A 20 6.19 -19.89 -17.24
N PRO A 21 6.16 -20.75 -16.21
CA PRO A 21 7.25 -21.68 -15.95
C PRO A 21 7.49 -22.58 -17.16
N SER A 22 8.68 -22.50 -17.76
CA SER A 22 9.09 -23.34 -18.90
C SER A 22 9.86 -24.56 -18.39
N GLY A 23 9.44 -25.77 -18.76
CA GLY A 23 10.07 -27.02 -18.29
C GLY A 23 9.83 -28.23 -19.19
N PHE A 24 9.59 -28.02 -20.48
CA PHE A 24 9.18 -29.09 -21.39
C PHE A 24 10.39 -29.82 -21.98
N SER A 25 10.43 -31.14 -21.79
CA SER A 25 11.45 -32.03 -22.37
C SER A 25 11.25 -32.25 -23.87
N ASP A 26 10.00 -32.25 -24.33
CA ASP A 26 9.63 -32.45 -25.73
C ASP A 26 10.00 -31.25 -26.64
N PRO A 27 10.67 -31.45 -27.79
CA PRO A 27 11.09 -30.37 -28.69
C PRO A 27 9.93 -29.58 -29.33
N PHE A 28 8.80 -30.23 -29.63
CA PHE A 28 7.63 -29.54 -30.18
C PHE A 28 7.00 -28.66 -29.12
N MET A 29 6.84 -29.18 -27.89
CA MET A 29 6.30 -28.41 -26.77
C MET A 29 7.18 -27.22 -26.42
N ARG A 30 8.51 -27.35 -26.49
CA ARG A 30 9.42 -26.23 -26.30
C ARG A 30 9.24 -25.15 -27.35
N ARG A 31 9.15 -25.53 -28.63
CA ARG A 31 8.89 -24.57 -29.71
C ARG A 31 7.52 -23.90 -29.57
N LEU A 32 6.50 -24.65 -29.15
CA LEU A 32 5.16 -24.11 -28.90
C LEU A 32 5.19 -23.09 -27.74
N ASP A 33 5.88 -23.42 -26.65
CA ASP A 33 6.11 -22.53 -25.50
C ASP A 33 6.83 -21.24 -25.91
N ASP A 34 7.90 -21.35 -26.71
CA ASP A 34 8.65 -20.20 -27.22
C ASP A 34 7.77 -19.24 -28.03
N VAL A 35 6.93 -19.80 -28.93
CA VAL A 35 6.01 -19.02 -29.77
C VAL A 35 4.91 -18.38 -28.91
N TYR A 36 4.34 -19.14 -27.97
CA TYR A 36 3.28 -18.64 -27.10
C TYR A 36 3.78 -17.51 -26.18
N GLN A 37 5.00 -17.64 -25.65
CA GLN A 37 5.61 -16.66 -24.75
C GLN A 37 5.99 -15.39 -25.53
N SER A 38 6.44 -15.57 -26.76
CA SER A 38 6.68 -14.46 -27.70
C SER A 38 5.39 -13.73 -28.09
N SER A 39 4.23 -14.40 -28.05
CA SER A 39 2.93 -13.77 -28.30
C SER A 39 2.39 -13.05 -27.07
N ILE A 40 2.48 -13.66 -25.90
CA ILE A 40 2.02 -13.09 -24.63
C ILE A 40 2.82 -11.82 -24.29
N SER A 41 4.13 -11.83 -24.50
CA SER A 41 5.01 -10.69 -24.17
C SER A 41 4.73 -9.42 -24.97
N LYS A 42 3.99 -9.52 -26.09
CA LYS A 42 3.57 -8.35 -26.90
C LYS A 42 2.49 -7.52 -26.21
N ASN A 43 1.67 -8.13 -25.36
CA ASN A 43 0.62 -7.41 -24.65
C ASN A 43 1.12 -6.92 -23.30
N GLU A 44 0.88 -5.64 -23.01
CA GLU A 44 1.14 -5.08 -21.70
C GLU A 44 0.18 -5.69 -20.69
N MET A 45 0.70 -6.52 -19.78
CA MET A 45 -0.08 -7.05 -18.68
C MET A 45 0.14 -6.23 -17.43
N PHE A 46 -0.92 -6.13 -16.63
CA PHE A 46 -0.90 -5.43 -15.37
C PHE A 46 -1.41 -6.33 -14.25
N VAL A 47 -0.75 -6.26 -13.10
CA VAL A 47 -1.22 -6.87 -11.86
C VAL A 47 -1.69 -5.76 -10.94
N ASN A 48 -2.85 -5.97 -10.33
CA ASN A 48 -3.43 -5.06 -9.34
C ASN A 48 -3.29 -5.70 -7.95
N ASP A 49 -2.38 -5.17 -7.14
CA ASP A 49 -2.27 -5.53 -5.74
C ASP A 49 -3.16 -4.61 -4.91
N THR A 50 -4.14 -5.18 -4.18
CA THR A 50 -5.07 -4.40 -3.35
C THR A 50 -4.69 -4.52 -1.89
N TYR A 51 -4.42 -3.39 -1.26
CA TYR A 51 -4.08 -3.29 0.16
C TYR A 51 -5.16 -2.55 0.91
N VAL A 52 -5.52 -3.08 2.07
CA VAL A 52 -6.43 -2.42 3.01
C VAL A 52 -5.66 -2.14 4.29
N SER A 53 -5.58 -0.87 4.67
CA SER A 53 -4.86 -0.39 5.84
C SER A 53 -5.84 0.20 6.84
N LEU A 54 -5.82 -0.32 8.06
CA LEU A 54 -6.58 0.22 9.19
C LEU A 54 -5.68 1.15 9.99
N VAL A 55 -6.06 2.42 10.10
CA VAL A 55 -5.27 3.46 10.76
C VAL A 55 -6.02 3.95 12.00
N VAL A 56 -5.38 3.85 13.16
CA VAL A 56 -5.89 4.47 14.40
C VAL A 56 -5.37 5.89 14.49
N ARG A 57 -6.27 6.89 14.43
CA ARG A 57 -5.86 8.27 14.69
C ARG A 57 -6.00 8.56 16.18
N PRO A 58 -4.89 8.83 16.90
CA PRO A 58 -4.98 9.27 18.28
C PRO A 58 -5.69 10.61 18.34
N LEU A 59 -6.67 10.74 19.23
CA LEU A 59 -7.37 12.00 19.51
C LEU A 59 -6.45 12.91 20.35
N PHE A 60 -5.30 13.28 19.81
CA PHE A 60 -4.50 14.35 20.39
C PHE A 60 -5.17 15.67 20.01
N LYS A 61 -6.05 16.20 20.88
CA LYS A 61 -6.46 17.61 20.77
C LYS A 61 -5.19 18.47 20.97
N LYS A 62 -4.56 18.89 19.87
CA LYS A 62 -3.53 19.94 19.89
C LYS A 62 -4.10 21.13 20.68
N GLY A 63 -3.47 21.49 21.80
CA GLY A 63 -3.87 22.60 22.67
C GLY A 63 -4.67 22.26 23.94
N SER A 64 -5.06 21.00 24.17
CA SER A 64 -5.74 20.61 25.42
C SER A 64 -4.80 20.71 26.64
N ALA A 65 -5.31 21.16 27.79
CA ALA A 65 -4.59 21.28 29.06
C ALA A 65 -3.88 19.97 29.48
N LEU A 66 -4.43 18.83 29.06
CA LEU A 66 -3.86 17.49 29.28
C LEU A 66 -2.48 17.29 28.61
N SER A 67 -2.22 17.99 27.50
CA SER A 67 -0.92 17.97 26.80
C SER A 67 0.17 18.73 27.56
N ARG A 68 -0.19 19.69 28.43
CA ARG A 68 0.77 20.51 29.20
C ARG A 68 1.19 19.84 30.52
N ILE A 69 0.34 18.96 31.07
CA ILE A 69 0.58 18.29 32.36
C ILE A 69 1.53 17.07 32.23
N MET A 70 1.81 16.60 31.01
CA MET A 70 2.66 15.42 30.74
C MET A 70 4.19 15.67 30.80
N GLY A 71 4.65 16.73 31.47
CA GLY A 71 6.07 17.13 31.47
C GLY A 71 7.04 16.18 32.17
N VAL A 72 6.60 15.36 33.14
CA VAL A 72 7.53 14.56 33.98
C VAL A 72 7.12 13.08 34.17
N GLY A 73 5.83 12.73 34.01
CA GLY A 73 5.31 11.33 34.04
C GLY A 73 4.70 10.84 32.72
N GLY A 74 4.80 11.64 31.65
CA GLY A 74 4.06 11.44 30.40
C GLY A 74 4.49 10.22 29.58
N ASN A 75 5.70 9.71 29.76
CA ASN A 75 6.20 8.58 28.96
C ASN A 75 5.52 7.25 29.30
N VAL A 76 5.18 7.01 30.57
CA VAL A 76 4.48 5.78 30.99
C VAL A 76 3.03 5.80 30.52
N VAL A 77 2.32 6.91 30.77
CA VAL A 77 0.92 7.11 30.33
C VAL A 77 0.81 7.02 28.81
N ARG A 78 1.76 7.62 28.07
CA ARG A 78 1.83 7.53 26.62
C ARG A 78 2.06 6.08 26.16
N LYS A 79 2.95 5.33 26.82
CA LYS A 79 3.24 3.92 26.49
C LYS A 79 2.03 3.02 26.72
N GLU A 80 1.30 3.21 27.83
CA GLU A 80 0.07 2.47 28.12
C GLU A 80 -1.04 2.80 27.11
N GLN A 81 -1.21 4.07 26.75
CA GLN A 81 -2.15 4.48 25.71
C GLN A 81 -1.81 3.86 24.35
N PHE A 82 -0.52 3.84 23.96
CA PHE A 82 -0.08 3.18 22.73
C PHE A 82 -0.33 1.66 22.76
N ARG A 83 -0.11 1.01 23.91
CA ARG A 83 -0.44 -0.42 24.07
C ARG A 83 -1.94 -0.65 23.88
N ALA A 84 -2.79 0.13 24.55
CA ALA A 84 -4.24 0.02 24.40
C ALA A 84 -4.70 0.29 22.95
N MET A 85 -4.09 1.25 22.26
CA MET A 85 -4.36 1.51 20.84
C MET A 85 -3.94 0.35 19.95
N ARG A 86 -2.76 -0.24 20.19
CA ARG A 86 -2.28 -1.41 19.47
C ARG A 86 -3.22 -2.59 19.67
N ASP A 87 -3.63 -2.87 20.90
CA ASP A 87 -4.49 -4.02 21.21
C ASP A 87 -5.85 -3.89 20.50
N LYS A 88 -6.42 -2.69 20.48
CA LYS A 88 -7.63 -2.37 19.70
C LYS A 88 -7.42 -2.51 18.19
N LEU A 89 -6.26 -2.09 17.68
CA LEU A 89 -5.93 -2.23 16.26
C LEU A 89 -5.83 -3.71 15.88
N VAL A 90 -5.23 -4.55 16.73
CA VAL A 90 -5.14 -6.00 16.51
C VAL A 90 -6.53 -6.63 16.50
N GLU A 91 -7.39 -6.28 17.47
CA GLU A 91 -8.77 -6.76 17.52
C GLU A 91 -9.56 -6.37 16.27
N ALA A 92 -9.50 -5.10 15.87
CA ALA A 92 -10.18 -4.61 14.68
C ALA A 92 -9.63 -5.23 13.38
N THR A 93 -8.32 -5.49 13.32
CA THR A 93 -7.69 -6.18 12.19
C THR A 93 -8.22 -7.61 12.05
N ARG A 94 -8.34 -8.36 13.16
CA ARG A 94 -8.92 -9.72 13.16
C ARG A 94 -10.38 -9.71 12.73
N ALA A 95 -11.16 -8.72 13.20
CA ALA A 95 -12.55 -8.57 12.78
C ALA A 95 -12.65 -8.30 11.27
N LEU A 96 -11.79 -7.43 10.74
CA LEU A 96 -11.72 -7.11 9.32
C LEU A 96 -11.29 -8.33 8.48
N GLU A 97 -10.24 -9.04 8.89
CA GLU A 97 -9.79 -10.29 8.27
C GLU A 97 -10.93 -11.31 8.17
N LYS A 98 -11.66 -11.53 9.26
CA LYS A 98 -12.83 -12.42 9.28
C LYS A 98 -13.93 -11.96 8.34
N SER A 99 -14.23 -10.65 8.30
CA SER A 99 -15.25 -10.09 7.41
C SER A 99 -14.89 -10.24 5.92
N LEU A 100 -13.59 -10.25 5.62
CA LEU A 100 -13.07 -10.38 4.27
C LEU A 100 -12.70 -11.82 3.90
N ALA A 101 -12.98 -12.82 4.75
CA ALA A 101 -12.51 -14.19 4.57
C ALA A 101 -12.80 -14.79 3.18
N VAL A 102 -13.92 -14.43 2.54
CA VAL A 102 -14.29 -14.86 1.18
C VAL A 102 -13.26 -14.44 0.12
N TYR A 103 -12.54 -13.35 0.36
CA TYR A 103 -11.52 -12.82 -0.54
C TYR A 103 -10.10 -13.34 -0.25
N GLY A 104 -9.93 -14.21 0.75
CA GLY A 104 -8.61 -14.73 1.15
C GLY A 104 -7.60 -13.65 1.57
N PRO A 105 -7.95 -12.76 2.51
CA PRO A 105 -7.09 -11.65 2.89
C PRO A 105 -5.80 -12.16 3.55
N LYS A 106 -4.66 -11.56 3.21
CA LYS A 106 -3.38 -11.82 3.86
C LYS A 106 -3.02 -10.63 4.75
N VAL A 107 -2.99 -10.84 6.07
CA VAL A 107 -2.49 -9.84 7.02
C VAL A 107 -0.97 -9.77 6.89
N LEU A 108 -0.45 -8.60 6.51
CA LEU A 108 0.99 -8.36 6.38
C LEU A 108 1.68 -8.45 7.74
N ARG A 109 2.77 -9.20 7.81
CA ARG A 109 3.51 -9.48 9.05
C ARG A 109 5.01 -9.62 8.81
N ASP A 110 5.75 -9.77 9.90
CA ASP A 110 7.15 -10.18 9.81
C ASP A 110 7.21 -11.68 9.49
N ILE A 111 7.99 -12.04 8.47
CA ILE A 111 8.07 -13.41 7.94
C ILE A 111 9.52 -13.85 7.77
N GLN A 112 9.76 -15.17 7.83
CA GLN A 112 11.04 -15.74 7.46
C GLN A 112 11.03 -16.15 5.98
N ARG A 113 12.12 -15.82 5.28
CA ARG A 113 12.38 -16.26 3.92
C ARG A 113 13.72 -16.97 3.84
N VAL A 114 13.81 -17.95 2.96
CA VAL A 114 15.07 -18.66 2.64
C VAL A 114 15.71 -18.04 1.41
N GLU A 115 17.03 -17.95 1.45
CA GLU A 115 17.85 -17.56 0.30
C GLU A 115 17.96 -18.75 -0.67
N ALA A 116 17.47 -18.57 -1.89
CA ALA A 116 17.63 -19.53 -2.98
C ALA A 116 18.45 -18.89 -4.10
N GLU A 117 19.50 -19.57 -4.53
CA GLU A 117 20.34 -19.14 -5.64
C GLU A 117 19.76 -19.71 -6.95
N LEU A 118 19.47 -18.84 -7.92
CA LEU A 118 19.27 -19.28 -9.29
C LEU A 118 20.66 -19.51 -9.90
N GLY A 119 20.79 -20.54 -10.75
CA GLY A 119 22.06 -20.94 -11.40
C GLY A 119 22.75 -19.89 -12.28
N ASN A 120 22.32 -18.63 -12.23
CA ASN A 120 22.93 -17.45 -12.82
C ASN A 120 23.53 -16.48 -11.76
N GLY A 121 23.71 -16.93 -10.52
CA GLY A 121 24.25 -16.11 -9.41
C GLY A 121 23.25 -15.09 -8.84
N ARG A 122 21.99 -15.10 -9.30
CA ARG A 122 20.94 -14.26 -8.71
C ARG A 122 20.38 -14.92 -7.46
N LYS A 123 20.35 -14.16 -6.37
CA LYS A 123 19.73 -14.57 -5.10
C LYS A 123 18.28 -14.11 -5.07
N ILE A 124 17.37 -15.04 -4.80
CA ILE A 124 15.96 -14.74 -4.53
C ILE A 124 15.61 -15.16 -3.11
N TYR A 125 14.61 -14.50 -2.53
CA TYR A 125 14.07 -14.87 -1.23
C TYR A 125 12.69 -15.47 -1.44
N ARG A 126 12.47 -16.68 -0.91
CA ARG A 126 11.16 -17.34 -0.97
C ARG A 126 10.58 -17.47 0.42
N ASP A 127 9.28 -17.24 0.52
CA ASP A 127 8.51 -17.50 1.73
C ASP A 127 8.65 -18.99 2.08
N ILE A 128 8.84 -19.28 3.37
CA ILE A 128 8.84 -20.66 3.86
C ILE A 128 7.39 -21.14 3.87
N SER A 129 7.02 -22.00 2.92
CA SER A 129 5.73 -22.68 2.90
C SER A 129 5.79 -23.99 3.68
N GLU A 130 4.63 -24.50 4.13
CA GLU A 130 4.53 -25.77 4.87
C GLU A 130 5.06 -26.96 4.05
N ASP A 131 4.88 -26.92 2.72
CA ASP A 131 5.32 -27.98 1.81
C ASP A 131 6.81 -27.86 1.39
N MET A 132 7.54 -26.84 1.87
CA MET A 132 8.92 -26.62 1.47
C MET A 132 9.88 -27.47 2.33
N VAL A 133 10.60 -28.39 1.69
CA VAL A 133 11.74 -29.06 2.32
C VAL A 133 12.87 -28.05 2.47
N VAL A 134 13.04 -27.52 3.68
CA VAL A 134 14.15 -26.62 4.01
C VAL A 134 15.35 -27.46 4.41
N GLU A 135 16.36 -27.53 3.55
CA GLU A 135 17.63 -28.20 3.87
C GLU A 135 18.35 -27.49 5.02
N GLU A 136 19.06 -28.24 5.87
CA GLU A 136 19.74 -27.73 7.08
C GLU A 136 20.79 -26.63 6.79
N GLY A 137 21.26 -26.51 5.54
CA GLY A 137 22.20 -25.46 5.10
C GLY A 137 21.56 -24.14 4.64
N MET A 138 20.23 -24.06 4.51
CA MET A 138 19.58 -22.86 3.96
C MET A 138 19.52 -21.71 4.98
N ARG A 139 20.04 -20.54 4.58
CA ARG A 139 20.02 -19.35 5.42
C ARG A 139 18.61 -18.76 5.51
N LYS A 140 18.04 -18.79 6.72
CA LYS A 140 16.77 -18.14 7.06
C LYS A 140 17.00 -16.69 7.46
N ILE A 141 16.24 -15.76 6.87
CA ILE A 141 16.35 -14.33 7.13
C ILE A 141 14.95 -13.75 7.38
N TRP A 142 14.83 -12.83 8.32
CA TRP A 142 13.58 -12.13 8.62
C TRP A 142 13.34 -10.95 7.68
N PHE A 143 12.10 -10.83 7.22
CA PHE A 143 11.58 -9.76 6.37
C PHE A 143 10.32 -9.17 6.99
N SER A 144 9.98 -7.93 6.63
CA SER A 144 8.77 -7.24 7.11
C SER A 144 7.88 -6.85 5.95
N GLU A 145 6.76 -7.56 5.77
CA GLU A 145 5.85 -7.32 4.65
C GLU A 145 5.19 -5.93 4.71
N GLN A 146 5.00 -5.38 5.91
CA GLN A 146 4.50 -4.02 6.08
C GLN A 146 5.50 -2.99 5.55
N CYS A 147 6.80 -3.20 5.82
CA CYS A 147 7.86 -2.37 5.28
C CYS A 147 7.97 -2.50 3.75
N GLU A 148 7.74 -3.69 3.20
CA GLU A 148 7.69 -3.92 1.74
C GLU A 148 6.53 -3.14 1.09
N PHE A 149 5.36 -3.14 1.73
CA PHE A 149 4.22 -2.35 1.29
C PHE A 149 4.51 -0.85 1.34
N PHE A 150 5.02 -0.32 2.46
CA PHE A 150 5.38 1.09 2.57
C PHE A 150 6.49 1.49 1.59
N TYR A 151 7.48 0.63 1.38
CA TYR A 151 8.50 0.82 0.37
C TYR A 151 7.89 0.97 -1.02
N THR A 152 6.91 0.11 -1.36
CA THR A 152 6.21 0.15 -2.65
C THR A 152 5.47 1.47 -2.85
N LEU A 153 4.80 1.99 -1.81
CA LEU A 153 4.13 3.29 -1.87
C LEU A 153 5.12 4.45 -2.04
N LEU A 154 6.23 4.45 -1.32
CA LEU A 154 7.20 5.56 -1.31
C LEU A 154 8.10 5.57 -2.55
N ASN A 155 8.39 4.41 -3.13
CA ASN A 155 9.35 4.26 -4.21
C ASN A 155 8.68 3.98 -5.57
N GLY A 156 7.47 4.52 -5.77
CA GLY A 156 6.80 4.56 -7.08
C GLY A 156 6.34 3.21 -7.59
N GLY A 157 5.75 2.38 -6.74
CA GLY A 157 5.15 1.09 -7.12
C GLY A 157 6.15 -0.05 -7.26
N ARG A 158 7.44 0.14 -6.92
CA ARG A 158 8.42 -0.95 -6.94
C ARG A 158 8.30 -1.83 -5.70
N VAL A 159 8.05 -3.11 -5.93
CA VAL A 159 8.07 -4.13 -4.87
C VAL A 159 9.50 -4.60 -4.69
N ARG A 160 9.97 -4.57 -3.44
CA ARG A 160 11.28 -5.08 -3.06
C ARG A 160 11.15 -5.75 -1.70
N PRO A 161 11.78 -6.92 -1.49
CA PRO A 161 11.81 -7.53 -0.18
C PRO A 161 12.65 -6.69 0.80
N ILE A 162 12.09 -6.38 1.97
CA ILE A 162 12.71 -5.53 3.00
C ILE A 162 13.04 -6.38 4.21
N ARG A 163 14.34 -6.57 4.47
CA ARG A 163 14.82 -7.31 5.64
C ARG A 163 14.44 -6.56 6.91
N LEU A 164 14.07 -7.31 7.94
CA LEU A 164 13.88 -6.74 9.26
C LEU A 164 15.24 -6.27 9.79
N GLY A 165 15.39 -4.96 9.95
CA GLY A 165 16.61 -4.32 10.43
C GLY A 165 16.38 -3.60 11.75
N ASN A 166 17.47 -3.25 12.42
CA ASN A 166 17.45 -2.44 13.64
C ASN A 166 17.48 -0.92 13.35
N ILE A 167 17.30 -0.54 12.08
CA ILE A 167 17.33 0.86 11.62
C ILE A 167 15.89 1.41 11.67
N PRO A 168 15.68 2.67 12.08
CA PRO A 168 14.38 3.30 12.00
C PRO A 168 13.77 3.25 10.59
N ILE A 169 12.46 3.02 10.51
CA ILE A 169 11.73 2.81 9.25
C ILE A 169 11.88 4.02 8.31
N ASP A 170 11.89 5.23 8.86
CA ASP A 170 12.07 6.49 8.13
C ASP A 170 13.44 6.61 7.46
N GLN A 171 14.46 5.93 7.98
CA GLN A 171 15.80 5.88 7.37
C GLN A 171 15.97 4.66 6.45
N MET A 172 15.19 3.60 6.69
CA MET A 172 15.29 2.35 5.95
C MET A 172 14.53 2.37 4.61
N LEU A 173 13.35 2.99 4.57
CA LEU A 173 12.45 2.91 3.41
C LEU A 173 12.78 3.86 2.24
N PRO A 174 13.30 5.08 2.46
CA PRO A 174 13.66 5.96 1.34
C PRO A 174 14.83 5.36 0.55
N ALA A 175 14.57 4.90 -0.67
CA ALA A 175 15.62 4.41 -1.57
C ALA A 175 15.81 5.31 -2.80
N ARG A 176 14.88 6.22 -3.05
CA ARG A 176 14.89 7.11 -4.21
C ARG A 176 14.74 8.55 -3.81
N ARG A 177 15.42 9.44 -4.52
CA ARG A 177 15.24 10.87 -4.35
C ARG A 177 13.97 11.30 -5.09
N THR A 178 12.97 11.74 -4.33
CA THR A 178 11.72 12.27 -4.89
C THR A 178 11.81 13.79 -5.01
N SER A 179 11.56 14.30 -6.21
CA SER A 179 11.50 15.74 -6.49
C SER A 179 10.12 16.07 -7.04
N ILE A 180 9.38 16.94 -6.34
CA ILE A 180 8.02 17.33 -6.70
C ILE A 180 8.08 18.72 -7.32
N GLY A 181 7.90 18.79 -8.63
CA GLY A 181 7.76 20.04 -9.37
C GLY A 181 6.30 20.48 -9.50
N ASN A 182 6.06 21.54 -10.27
CA ASN A 182 4.72 22.10 -10.46
C ASN A 182 3.78 21.19 -11.26
N ARG A 183 4.33 20.31 -12.12
CA ARG A 183 3.56 19.42 -13.01
C ARG A 183 4.02 17.96 -13.00
N VAL A 184 5.24 17.71 -12.52
CA VAL A 184 5.90 16.42 -12.61
C VAL A 184 6.54 16.09 -11.27
N ILE A 185 6.35 14.85 -10.85
CA ILE A 185 7.06 14.21 -9.76
C ILE A 185 8.13 13.34 -10.42
N HIS A 186 9.40 13.60 -10.12
CA HIS A 186 10.52 12.79 -10.57
C HIS A 186 11.02 11.94 -9.41
N LEU A 187 11.09 10.63 -9.64
CA LEU A 187 11.62 9.63 -8.74
C LEU A 187 12.93 9.14 -9.33
N GLN A 188 14.04 9.73 -8.88
CA GLN A 188 15.37 9.41 -9.37
C GLN A 188 15.78 8.01 -8.91
N GLY A 189 16.10 7.15 -9.87
CA GLY A 189 16.59 5.79 -9.66
C GLY A 189 18.12 5.72 -9.51
N ASP A 190 18.64 4.50 -9.38
CA ASP A 190 20.09 4.25 -9.31
C ASP A 190 20.75 4.44 -10.69
N THR A 191 19.98 4.18 -11.76
CA THR A 191 20.38 4.35 -13.16
C THR A 191 19.38 5.25 -13.89
N GLN A 192 19.76 5.82 -15.04
CA GLN A 192 18.84 6.64 -15.84
C GLN A 192 17.63 5.84 -16.33
N ASP A 193 17.79 4.55 -16.63
CA ASP A 193 16.69 3.66 -17.02
C ASP A 193 15.73 3.37 -15.87
N ASP A 194 16.17 3.58 -14.62
CA ASP A 194 15.36 3.41 -13.43
C ASP A 194 14.57 4.66 -13.05
N ASP A 195 14.81 5.81 -13.69
CA ASP A 195 14.09 7.05 -13.42
C ASP A 195 12.62 6.91 -13.75
N ARG A 196 11.77 7.42 -12.84
CA ARG A 196 10.32 7.40 -13.02
C ARG A 196 9.76 8.81 -12.92
N TYR A 197 8.80 9.08 -13.78
CA TYR A 197 8.05 10.33 -13.79
C TYR A 197 6.59 10.02 -13.50
N ALA A 198 5.98 10.84 -12.65
CA ALA A 198 4.58 10.75 -12.28
C ALA A 198 3.94 12.13 -12.31
N ALA A 199 2.62 12.16 -12.45
CA ALA A 199 1.82 13.36 -12.27
C ALA A 199 0.71 13.06 -11.27
N MET A 200 0.33 14.07 -10.49
CA MET A 200 -0.80 13.96 -9.57
C MET A 200 -2.01 14.63 -10.19
N VAL A 201 -3.10 13.87 -10.33
CA VAL A 201 -4.38 14.36 -10.81
C VAL A 201 -5.36 14.33 -9.65
N SER A 202 -5.98 15.48 -9.37
CA SER A 202 -7.04 15.60 -8.38
C SER A 202 -8.35 15.91 -9.09
N LEU A 203 -9.32 15.01 -8.95
CA LEU A 203 -10.69 15.22 -9.39
C LEU A 203 -11.44 15.91 -8.24
N LYS A 204 -11.92 17.12 -8.48
CA LYS A 204 -12.72 17.91 -7.52
C LYS A 204 -14.19 17.96 -7.91
N GLU A 205 -14.65 16.92 -8.60
CA GLU A 205 -16.03 16.79 -9.03
C GLU A 205 -16.69 15.71 -8.16
N TYR A 206 -17.84 16.06 -7.60
CA TYR A 206 -18.62 15.16 -6.76
C TYR A 206 -19.81 14.69 -7.60
N PRO A 207 -19.80 13.45 -8.13
CA PRO A 207 -20.94 12.97 -8.88
C PRO A 207 -22.16 12.88 -7.95
N PRO A 208 -23.38 13.07 -8.48
CA PRO A 208 -24.61 12.99 -7.70
C PRO A 208 -24.82 11.59 -7.10
N GLU A 209 -24.22 10.57 -7.73
CA GLU A 209 -24.25 9.19 -7.26
C GLU A 209 -22.82 8.63 -7.16
N THR A 210 -22.56 7.86 -6.10
CA THR A 210 -21.31 7.12 -5.92
C THR A 210 -21.60 5.63 -5.93
N GLY A 211 -20.81 4.85 -6.67
CA GLY A 211 -20.97 3.41 -6.79
C GLY A 211 -19.64 2.67 -6.88
N ALA A 212 -19.69 1.35 -6.72
CA ALA A 212 -18.54 0.50 -6.98
C ALA A 212 -18.13 0.59 -8.46
N GLY A 213 -16.83 0.56 -8.74
CA GLY A 213 -16.30 0.61 -10.10
C GLY A 213 -16.28 2.01 -10.73
N MET A 214 -16.65 3.07 -10.00
CA MET A 214 -16.62 4.43 -10.53
C MET A 214 -15.23 4.90 -10.98
N LEU A 215 -14.14 4.21 -10.60
CA LEU A 215 -12.77 4.50 -11.02
C LEU A 215 -12.18 3.41 -11.95
N ASP A 216 -12.98 2.46 -12.41
CA ASP A 216 -12.49 1.35 -13.25
C ASP A 216 -11.93 1.83 -14.59
N TYR A 217 -12.42 2.96 -15.09
CA TYR A 217 -11.86 3.58 -16.28
C TYR A 217 -10.39 3.98 -16.10
N VAL A 218 -10.00 4.39 -14.89
CA VAL A 218 -8.60 4.71 -14.57
C VAL A 218 -7.76 3.44 -14.58
N LEU A 219 -8.30 2.32 -14.09
CA LEU A 219 -7.64 1.02 -14.10
C LEU A 219 -7.50 0.42 -15.51
N LYS A 220 -8.22 0.93 -16.51
CA LYS A 220 -8.08 0.50 -17.92
C LYS A 220 -6.95 1.20 -18.67
N LEU A 221 -6.37 2.25 -18.08
CA LEU A 221 -5.34 3.02 -18.76
C LEU A 221 -4.00 2.25 -18.81
N PRO A 222 -3.20 2.43 -19.88
CA PRO A 222 -1.96 1.69 -20.11
C PRO A 222 -0.78 2.27 -19.32
N PHE A 223 -0.98 2.55 -18.04
CA PHE A 223 0.06 3.06 -17.16
C PHE A 223 -0.01 2.45 -15.77
N GLU A 224 1.15 2.42 -15.11
CA GLU A 224 1.22 2.07 -13.69
C GLU A 224 0.55 3.16 -12.85
N ILE A 225 -0.21 2.76 -11.84
CA ILE A 225 -0.93 3.70 -10.98
C ILE A 225 -1.00 3.19 -9.54
N VAL A 226 -0.87 4.12 -8.60
CA VAL A 226 -1.21 3.91 -7.19
C VAL A 226 -2.49 4.69 -6.89
N LEU A 227 -3.63 4.01 -6.88
CA LEU A 227 -4.90 4.59 -6.49
C LEU A 227 -5.08 4.47 -4.98
N THR A 228 -5.21 5.59 -4.28
CA THR A 228 -5.43 5.63 -2.84
C THR A 228 -6.79 6.24 -2.51
N GLN A 229 -7.59 5.50 -1.76
CA GLN A 229 -8.85 5.96 -1.19
C GLN A 229 -8.76 5.96 0.32
N SER A 230 -9.31 6.99 0.97
CA SER A 230 -9.34 7.05 2.43
C SER A 230 -10.73 7.36 2.92
N MET A 231 -11.21 6.57 3.87
CA MET A 231 -12.47 6.76 4.58
C MET A 231 -12.16 6.95 6.07
N SER A 232 -12.82 7.91 6.71
CA SER A 232 -12.69 8.12 8.15
C SER A 232 -14.07 8.03 8.79
N PHE A 233 -14.18 7.26 9.86
CA PHE A 233 -15.45 7.14 10.58
C PHE A 233 -15.65 8.37 11.46
N ILE A 234 -16.77 9.04 11.27
CA ILE A 234 -17.20 10.22 12.00
C ILE A 234 -18.54 9.88 12.66
N ASP A 235 -18.76 10.39 13.87
CA ASP A 235 -20.06 10.30 14.54
C ASP A 235 -21.17 10.97 13.72
N ASP A 236 -22.38 10.41 13.73
CA ASP A 236 -23.48 10.87 12.87
C ASP A 236 -23.80 12.36 13.08
N MET A 237 -23.83 12.82 14.34
CA MET A 237 -24.13 14.22 14.66
C MET A 237 -23.05 15.16 14.11
N ALA A 238 -21.78 14.77 14.24
CA ALA A 238 -20.67 15.53 13.72
C ALA A 238 -20.60 15.50 12.18
N ALA A 239 -20.99 14.38 11.57
CA ALA A 239 -21.06 14.23 10.12
C ALA A 239 -22.13 15.13 9.50
N ARG A 240 -23.37 15.10 10.03
CA ARG A 240 -24.48 15.95 9.56
C ARG A 240 -24.14 17.44 9.61
N SER A 241 -23.63 17.91 10.75
CA SER A 241 -23.21 19.31 10.89
C SER A 241 -22.15 19.73 9.86
N ARG A 242 -21.23 18.82 9.51
CA ARG A 242 -20.19 19.08 8.51
C ARG A 242 -20.73 19.08 7.09
N ILE A 243 -21.67 18.17 6.76
CA ILE A 243 -22.35 18.12 5.48
C ILE A 243 -23.15 19.41 5.27
N GLU A 244 -24.00 19.80 6.22
CA GLU A 244 -24.77 21.06 6.16
C GLU A 244 -23.87 22.29 6.00
N ARG A 245 -22.67 22.26 6.56
CA ARG A 245 -21.71 23.35 6.40
C ARG A 245 -21.11 23.37 4.99
N ILE A 246 -20.76 22.22 4.43
CA ILE A 246 -20.23 22.11 3.06
C ILE A 246 -21.32 22.49 2.05
N ASP A 247 -22.54 22.01 2.23
CA ASP A 247 -23.69 22.33 1.38
C ASP A 247 -23.95 23.85 1.35
N ARG A 248 -23.98 24.50 2.53
CA ARG A 248 -24.04 25.97 2.63
C ARG A 248 -22.86 26.69 1.97
N GLN A 249 -21.69 26.07 1.90
CA GLN A 249 -20.52 26.64 1.21
C GLN A 249 -20.62 26.48 -0.31
N MET A 250 -21.13 25.35 -0.79
CA MET A 250 -21.33 25.09 -2.22
C MET A 250 -22.43 25.98 -2.80
N SER A 251 -23.58 26.07 -2.13
CA SER A 251 -24.67 26.97 -2.55
C SER A 251 -24.21 28.44 -2.64
N LYS A 252 -23.40 28.91 -1.68
CA LYS A 252 -22.83 30.28 -1.73
C LYS A 252 -21.79 30.47 -2.82
N ALA A 253 -21.03 29.42 -3.17
CA ALA A 253 -20.04 29.49 -4.24
C ALA A 253 -20.70 29.53 -5.63
N ASP A 254 -21.79 28.80 -5.82
CA ASP A 254 -22.59 28.83 -7.05
C ASP A 254 -23.29 30.19 -7.24
N GLU A 255 -23.82 30.78 -6.17
CA GLU A 255 -24.42 32.13 -6.23
C GLU A 255 -23.38 33.24 -6.51
N GLY A 256 -22.16 33.09 -5.99
CA GLY A 256 -21.08 34.08 -6.18
C GLY A 256 -20.31 33.98 -7.50
N GLY A 257 -20.44 32.88 -8.24
CA GLY A 257 -19.83 32.66 -9.56
C GLY A 257 -20.71 33.07 -10.74
N SER A 258 -21.96 33.46 -10.48
CA SER A 258 -22.97 33.84 -11.48
C SER A 258 -23.15 35.37 -11.62
N SER A 259 -22.15 36.18 -11.29
CA SER A 259 -22.18 37.65 -11.43
C SER A 259 -21.04 38.18 -12.29
#